data_AF-A0A151SH29-F1
#
_entry.id   AF-A0A151SH29-F1
#
_cell.length_a   1.000
_cell.length_b   1.000
_cell.length_c   1.000
_cell.angle_alpha   90.00
_cell.angle_beta   90.00
_cell.angle_gamma   90.00
#
_symmetry.space_group_name_H-M   'P 1'
#
loop_
_entity.id
_entity.type
_entity.pdbx_description
1 polymer ?
#
loop_
_entity_poly.entity_id
_entity_poly.type
_entity_poly.pdbx_seq_one_letter_code
_entity_poly.pdbx_strand_id
1 'polypeptide(L)'
;MVDDDDEIDSIMDARLEGEYDSDDARKVVDVAMACVAPNSVNRPRMNEVVMELKQCLPMGKLESTSSGSIQIFSMGSISGLSSLER
;
A
#
# COMPACT_ATOMS: atom_id res chain seq x y z
N MET A 1 -31.51 0.00 -4.82
CA MET A 1 -30.38 -0.37 -3.96
C MET A 1 -29.19 -0.11 -4.84
N VAL A 2 -28.43 0.95 -4.54
CA VAL A 2 -27.20 1.24 -5.28
C VAL A 2 -26.17 0.37 -4.60
N ASP A 3 -25.65 -0.63 -5.31
CA ASP A 3 -24.63 -1.51 -4.79
C ASP A 3 -23.35 -0.69 -4.54
N ASP A 4 -22.70 -0.84 -3.39
CA ASP A 4 -21.52 -0.04 -2.98
C ASP A 4 -20.37 -0.09 -4.03
N ASP A 5 -20.36 -1.10 -4.89
CA ASP A 5 -19.42 -1.23 -6.02
C ASP A 5 -19.57 -0.12 -7.08
N ASP A 6 -20.79 0.40 -7.29
CA ASP A 6 -21.08 1.46 -8.26
C ASP A 6 -20.45 2.80 -7.82
N GLU A 7 -20.34 3.03 -6.50
CA GLU A 7 -19.69 4.22 -5.96
C GLU A 7 -18.17 4.19 -6.20
N ILE A 8 -17.54 3.03 -6.02
CA ILE A 8 -16.09 2.87 -6.24
C ILE A 8 -15.72 3.04 -7.72
N ASP A 9 -16.51 2.48 -8.64
CA ASP A 9 -16.29 2.66 -10.09
C ASP A 9 -16.35 4.11 -10.52
N SER A 10 -17.24 4.90 -9.91
CA SER A 10 -17.33 6.34 -10.18
C SER A 10 -16.10 7.15 -9.74
N ILE A 11 -15.32 6.63 -8.79
CA ILE A 11 -14.12 7.29 -8.24
C ILE A 11 -12.85 6.83 -8.96
N MET A 12 -12.81 5.58 -9.40
CA MET A 12 -11.64 4.99 -10.04
C MET A 12 -11.38 5.58 -11.43
N ASP A 13 -10.13 5.49 -11.89
CA ASP A 13 -9.77 5.98 -13.22
C ASP A 13 -10.50 5.13 -14.28
N ALA A 14 -11.35 5.76 -15.09
CA ALA A 14 -12.12 5.08 -16.15
C ALA A 14 -11.24 4.31 -17.15
N ARG A 15 -9.95 4.65 -17.27
CA ARG A 15 -8.98 3.94 -18.10
C ARG A 15 -8.56 2.58 -17.53
N LEU A 16 -8.89 2.29 -16.28
CA LEU A 16 -8.73 0.96 -15.70
C LEU A 16 -9.81 0.00 -16.21
N GLU A 17 -10.92 0.50 -16.78
CA GLU A 17 -11.98 -0.32 -17.38
C GLU A 17 -12.53 -1.41 -16.43
N GLY A 18 -12.55 -1.12 -15.12
CA GLY A 18 -12.95 -2.09 -14.09
C GLY A 18 -11.91 -3.17 -13.78
N GLU A 19 -10.69 -3.09 -14.32
CA GLU A 19 -9.59 -4.02 -14.02
C GLU A 19 -8.89 -3.71 -12.68
N TYR A 20 -9.68 -3.74 -11.60
CA TYR A 20 -9.20 -3.68 -10.22
C TYR A 20 -10.11 -4.51 -9.31
N ASP A 21 -9.59 -4.87 -8.14
CA ASP A 21 -10.39 -5.51 -7.10
C ASP A 21 -11.12 -4.43 -6.30
N SER A 22 -12.46 -4.48 -6.24
CA SER A 22 -13.28 -3.46 -5.56
C SER A 22 -12.92 -3.30 -4.09
N ASP A 23 -12.54 -4.38 -3.40
CA ASP A 23 -12.19 -4.33 -1.97
C ASP A 23 -10.84 -3.64 -1.76
N ASP A 24 -9.85 -3.93 -2.60
CA ASP A 24 -8.56 -3.24 -2.57
C ASP A 24 -8.69 -1.78 -3.02
N ALA A 25 -9.50 -1.51 -4.03
CA ALA A 25 -9.81 -0.17 -4.52
C ALA A 25 -10.47 0.68 -3.43
N ARG A 26 -11.44 0.12 -2.68
CA ARG A 26 -12.06 0.78 -1.52
C ARG A 26 -11.05 1.09 -0.42
N LYS A 27 -10.18 0.15 -0.06
CA LYS A 27 -9.11 0.40 0.93
C LYS A 27 -8.19 1.54 0.49
N VAL A 28 -7.82 1.60 -0.80
CA VAL A 28 -7.00 2.70 -1.34
C VAL A 28 -7.72 4.03 -1.21
N VAL A 29 -9.02 4.09 -1.51
CA VAL A 29 -9.84 5.30 -1.32
C VAL A 29 -9.88 5.71 0.15
N ASP A 30 -10.10 4.78 1.07
CA ASP A 30 -10.13 5.05 2.51
C ASP A 30 -8.81 5.67 3.00
N VAL A 31 -7.67 5.10 2.56
CA VAL A 31 -6.33 5.62 2.87
C VAL A 31 -6.16 7.02 2.28
N ALA A 32 -6.58 7.24 1.03
CA ALA A 32 -6.50 8.54 0.37
C ALA A 32 -7.33 9.61 1.10
N MET A 33 -8.56 9.28 1.50
CA MET A 33 -9.44 10.16 2.27
C MET A 33 -8.84 10.53 3.64
N ALA A 34 -8.22 9.56 4.33
CA ALA A 34 -7.50 9.83 5.57
C ALA A 34 -6.30 10.77 5.35
N CYS A 35 -5.54 10.59 4.26
CA CYS A 35 -4.40 11.45 3.91
C CYS A 35 -4.79 12.91 3.66
N VAL A 36 -5.98 13.16 3.10
CA VAL A 36 -6.49 14.50 2.79
C VAL A 36 -7.42 15.07 3.86
N ALA A 37 -7.48 14.45 5.04
CA ALA A 37 -8.33 14.91 6.12
C ALA A 37 -8.12 16.42 6.40
N PRO A 38 -9.21 17.19 6.63
CA PRO A 38 -9.11 18.64 6.86
C PRO A 38 -8.21 18.99 8.04
N ASN A 39 -8.23 18.15 9.08
CA ASN A 39 -7.45 18.32 10.28
C ASN A 39 -6.18 17.45 10.21
N SER A 40 -5.01 18.05 10.40
CA SER A 40 -3.72 17.35 10.23
C SER A 40 -3.52 16.22 11.22
N VAL A 41 -4.17 16.28 12.39
CA VAL A 41 -4.09 15.23 13.42
C VAL A 41 -4.75 13.92 13.00
N ASN A 42 -5.67 13.97 12.03
CA ASN A 42 -6.36 12.79 11.50
C ASN A 42 -5.61 12.18 10.30
N ARG A 43 -4.55 12.83 9.81
CA ARG A 43 -3.76 12.32 8.69
C ARG A 43 -2.82 11.23 9.20
N PRO A 44 -2.78 10.06 8.55
CA PRO A 44 -1.86 9.00 8.93
C PRO A 44 -0.41 9.42 8.69
N ARG A 45 0.51 8.79 9.43
CA ARG A 45 1.94 8.89 9.16
C ARG A 45 2.28 8.08 7.91
N MET A 46 3.33 8.48 7.21
CA MET A 46 3.73 7.83 5.96
C MET A 46 4.02 6.32 6.13
N ASN A 47 4.50 5.88 7.29
CA ASN A 47 4.71 4.45 7.56
C ASN A 47 3.39 3.65 7.63
N GLU A 48 2.31 4.27 8.12
CA GLU A 48 0.97 3.67 8.17
C GLU A 48 0.42 3.60 6.75
N VAL A 49 0.54 4.69 5.98
CA VAL A 49 0.14 4.72 4.55
C VAL A 49 0.82 3.60 3.76
N VAL A 50 2.13 3.43 3.89
CA VAL A 50 2.87 2.37 3.18
C VAL A 50 2.44 0.98 3.65
N MET A 51 2.09 0.81 4.93
CA MET A 51 1.62 -0.47 5.45
C MET A 51 0.25 -0.85 4.86
N GLU A 52 -0.68 0.08 4.79
CA GLU A 52 -2.02 -0.15 4.22
C GLU A 52 -1.95 -0.42 2.71
N LEU A 53 -1.19 0.38 1.97
CA LEU A 53 -1.05 0.20 0.52
C LEU A 53 -0.42 -1.14 0.13
N LYS A 54 0.46 -1.70 0.98
CA LYS A 54 1.03 -3.04 0.74
C LYS A 54 -0.01 -4.16 0.83
N GLN A 55 -1.08 -3.96 1.60
CA GLN A 55 -2.15 -4.96 1.69
C GLN A 55 -3.00 -4.99 0.41
N CYS A 56 -3.09 -3.85 -0.29
CA CYS A 56 -3.84 -3.69 -1.54
C CYS A 56 -3.03 -4.07 -2.79
N LEU A 57 -1.74 -4.37 -2.63
CA LEU A 57 -0.84 -4.73 -3.72
C LEU A 57 -0.31 -6.15 -3.45
N PRO A 58 -0.88 -7.20 -4.07
CA PRO A 58 -0.34 -8.54 -3.91
C PRO A 58 1.13 -8.54 -4.36
N MET A 59 1.99 -9.08 -3.48
CA MET A 59 3.45 -9.04 -3.55
C MET A 59 4.07 -9.69 -4.82
N GLY A 60 3.24 -10.14 -5.78
CA GLY A 60 3.62 -10.68 -7.09
C GLY A 60 3.42 -9.74 -8.29
N LYS A 61 2.95 -8.50 -8.11
CA LYS A 61 2.79 -7.52 -9.21
C LYS A 61 3.90 -6.45 -9.26
N LEU A 62 4.84 -6.50 -8.31
CA LEU A 62 6.08 -5.71 -8.30
C LEU A 62 7.27 -6.59 -8.72
N GLU A 63 7.15 -7.30 -9.83
CA GLU A 63 8.30 -7.94 -10.47
C GLU A 63 9.13 -6.84 -11.19
N SER A 64 10.03 -6.24 -10.42
CA SER A 64 11.34 -5.74 -10.84
C SER A 64 11.52 -5.30 -12.30
N THR A 65 11.13 -4.08 -12.64
CA THR A 65 11.83 -3.31 -13.68
C THR A 65 12.85 -2.38 -13.01
N SER A 66 14.06 -2.91 -12.81
CA SER A 66 15.35 -2.23 -12.71
C SER A 66 15.39 -0.75 -12.23
N SER A 67 15.88 -0.58 -10.99
CA SER A 67 16.94 0.36 -10.56
C SER A 67 16.54 1.21 -9.34
N GLY A 68 16.70 0.62 -8.15
CA GLY A 68 16.48 1.28 -6.85
C GLY A 68 15.93 0.32 -5.80
N SER A 69 16.71 -0.69 -5.42
CA SER A 69 16.25 -1.74 -4.50
C SER A 69 16.03 -1.19 -3.07
N ILE A 70 14.81 -0.82 -2.71
CA ILE A 70 14.43 -0.70 -1.29
C ILE A 70 14.15 -2.11 -0.80
N GLN A 71 15.20 -2.77 -0.31
CA GLN A 71 15.07 -4.09 0.32
C GLN A 71 14.38 -3.93 1.67
N ILE A 72 13.10 -4.29 1.74
CA ILE A 72 12.38 -4.38 3.01
C ILE A 72 12.72 -5.76 3.58
N PHE A 73 13.84 -5.84 4.31
CA PHE A 73 14.17 -7.03 5.08
C PHE A 73 13.15 -7.18 6.21
N SER A 74 12.43 -8.30 6.21
CA SER A 74 11.70 -8.77 7.38
C SER A 74 12.71 -8.92 8.53
N MET A 75 12.49 -8.24 9.66
CA MET A 75 13.31 -8.40 10.87
C MET A 75 13.07 -9.79 11.48
N GLY A 76 13.62 -10.81 10.83
CA GLY A 76 13.66 -12.19 11.31
C GLY A 76 15.11 -12.60 11.54
N SER A 77 15.58 -12.43 12.78
CA SER A 77 16.80 -13.01 13.36
C SER A 77 18.14 -12.60 12.72
N ILE A 78 18.81 -11.60 13.32
CA ILE A 78 20.26 -11.39 13.11
C ILE A 78 21.07 -12.51 13.78
N SER A 79 21.23 -13.65 13.10
CA SER A 79 22.19 -14.68 13.49
C SER A 79 23.57 -14.30 12.91
N GLY A 80 24.35 -13.47 13.62
CA GLY A 80 25.68 -13.12 13.11
C GLY A 80 26.46 -12.06 13.88
N LEU A 81 26.87 -12.36 15.11
CA LEU A 81 28.09 -11.76 15.68
C LEU A 81 29.15 -12.87 15.81
N SER A 82 29.94 -13.05 14.76
CA SER A 82 31.26 -13.66 14.88
C SER A 82 32.21 -12.85 14.02
N SER A 83 32.92 -11.93 14.65
CA SER A 83 34.27 -11.47 14.28
C SER A 83 34.69 -10.36 15.25
N LEU A 84 35.06 -10.74 16.48
CA LEU A 84 36.05 -9.98 17.24
C LEU A 84 37.38 -10.68 16.99
N GLU A 85 38.14 -10.19 16.01
CA GLU A 85 39.53 -10.58 15.82
C GLU A 85 40.41 -9.37 16.19
N ARG A 86 41.02 -9.47 17.37
CA ARG A 86 42.39 -9.02 17.62
C ARG A 86 43.01 -9.87 18.73
#